data_AF-A0A922IFB1-F1
#
_entry.id   AF-A0A922IFB1-F1
#
_cell.length_a   1.000
_cell.length_b   1.000
_cell.length_c   1.000
_cell.angle_alpha   90.00
_cell.angle_beta   90.00
_cell.angle_gamma   90.00
#
_symmetry.space_group_name_H-M   'P 1'
#
loop_
_entity.id
_entity.type
_entity.pdbx_description
1 polymer ?
#
loop_
_entity_poly.entity_id
_entity_poly.type
_entity_poly.pdbx_seq_one_letter_code
_entity_poly.pdbx_strand_id
1 'polypeptide(L)'
;MTEKYRNTPKGRIAPNGYRLCDPLPEGQILLDNEKKQWVIGKPIGLGGFGEIYQIHPKDSPSKQCVMKLDNSKGPLFVEVNFVLRACQKSQIQAFMESRNLSFLGIPRFIASGTHNGSYRFLIMEHLGEELQKVLETRRLSVKTTCRIACRIMDALEYIHDQGYIHADIKAQNILRSLKTTTTIMM
;
A
#
# COMPACT_ATOMS: atom_id res chain seq x y z
N MET A 1 -14.68 23.39 -4.10
CA MET A 1 -15.00 22.28 -3.17
C MET A 1 -16.16 21.52 -3.76
N THR A 2 -15.98 20.26 -4.14
CA THR A 2 -17.07 19.44 -4.69
C THR A 2 -17.99 18.96 -3.56
N GLU A 3 -19.30 19.01 -3.82
CA GLU A 3 -20.41 18.85 -2.88
C GLU A 3 -20.43 17.49 -2.13
N LYS A 4 -19.70 16.49 -2.63
CA LYS A 4 -19.56 15.14 -2.04
C LYS A 4 -18.83 15.10 -0.68
N TYR A 5 -17.92 16.03 -0.40
CA TYR A 5 -17.12 16.01 0.84
C TYR A 5 -17.77 16.72 2.02
N ARG A 6 -18.82 17.52 1.81
CA ARG A 6 -19.56 18.18 2.91
C ARG A 6 -20.44 17.22 3.70
N ASN A 7 -20.85 16.09 3.09
CA ASN A 7 -21.82 15.15 3.66
C ASN A 7 -21.20 13.82 4.13
N THR A 8 -19.87 13.72 4.23
CA THR A 8 -19.27 12.49 4.77
C THR A 8 -19.41 12.46 6.29
N PRO A 9 -19.95 11.37 6.89
CA PRO A 9 -20.14 11.30 8.34
C PRO A 9 -18.82 11.52 9.07
N LYS A 10 -18.79 12.44 10.04
CA LYS A 10 -17.66 12.59 10.96
C LYS A 10 -17.67 11.46 11.98
N GLY A 11 -16.49 10.99 12.38
CA GLY A 11 -16.37 9.94 13.40
C GLY A 11 -16.71 8.53 12.89
N ARG A 12 -16.32 8.21 11.65
CA ARG A 12 -16.48 6.85 11.09
C ARG A 12 -15.64 5.84 11.88
N ILE A 13 -16.20 4.65 12.03
CA ILE A 13 -15.57 3.53 12.73
C ILE A 13 -15.53 2.37 11.75
N ALA A 14 -14.34 1.78 11.57
CA ALA A 14 -14.17 0.56 10.79
C ALA A 14 -14.82 -0.66 11.49
N PRO A 15 -15.10 -1.77 10.77
CA PRO A 15 -15.75 -2.95 11.36
C PRO A 15 -15.03 -3.52 12.60
N ASN A 16 -13.73 -3.26 12.74
CA ASN A 16 -12.90 -3.65 13.88
C ASN A 16 -12.92 -2.63 15.04
N GLY A 17 -13.81 -1.62 15.03
CA GLY A 17 -13.90 -0.59 16.08
C GLY A 17 -12.88 0.55 15.95
N TYR A 18 -12.03 0.53 14.92
CA TYR A 18 -10.99 1.54 14.73
C TYR A 18 -11.58 2.85 14.17
N ARG A 19 -11.27 3.99 14.80
CA ARG A 19 -11.74 5.31 14.33
C ARG A 19 -10.96 5.74 13.08
N LEU A 20 -11.67 5.93 11.98
CA LEU A 20 -11.12 6.38 10.71
C LEU A 20 -10.89 7.89 10.72
N CYS A 21 -9.94 8.34 9.88
CA CYS A 21 -9.70 9.75 9.63
C CYS A 21 -10.93 10.42 9.01
N ASP A 22 -11.05 11.74 9.17
CA ASP A 22 -11.94 12.50 8.31
C ASP A 22 -11.39 12.48 6.87
N PRO A 23 -12.24 12.27 5.85
CA PRO A 23 -11.77 12.15 4.49
C PRO A 23 -11.12 13.45 4.00
N LEU A 24 -10.01 13.31 3.28
CA LEU A 24 -9.31 14.43 2.66
C LEU A 24 -9.93 14.73 1.29
N PRO A 25 -10.15 16.01 0.95
CA PRO A 25 -10.72 16.38 -0.34
C PRO A 25 -9.77 16.11 -1.52
N GLU A 26 -10.35 15.67 -2.63
CA GLU A 26 -9.66 15.56 -3.92
C GLU A 26 -9.11 16.92 -4.37
N GLY A 27 -7.89 16.92 -4.91
CA GLY A 27 -7.15 18.11 -5.32
C GLY A 27 -6.32 18.77 -4.22
N GLN A 28 -6.46 18.32 -2.96
CA GLN A 28 -5.63 18.84 -1.87
C GLN A 28 -4.16 18.46 -2.07
N ILE A 29 -3.26 19.40 -1.73
CA ILE A 29 -1.81 19.19 -1.80
C ILE A 29 -1.28 18.76 -0.43
N LEU A 30 -0.49 17.68 -0.44
CA LEU A 30 0.28 17.21 0.70
C LEU A 30 1.78 17.45 0.48
N LEU A 31 2.50 17.64 1.58
CA LEU A 31 3.96 17.68 1.61
C LEU A 31 4.46 16.41 2.30
N ASP A 32 5.34 15.66 1.64
CA ASP A 32 6.05 14.56 2.28
C ASP A 32 7.19 15.07 3.19
N ASN A 33 7.88 14.13 3.84
CA ASN A 33 9.02 14.43 4.71
C ASN A 33 10.16 15.15 3.98
N GLU A 34 10.29 14.96 2.67
CA GLU A 34 11.26 15.63 1.79
C GLU A 34 10.73 16.94 1.18
N LYS A 35 9.56 17.41 1.61
CA LYS A 35 8.89 18.63 1.12
C LYS A 35 8.45 18.58 -0.34
N LYS A 36 8.34 17.39 -0.95
CA LYS A 36 7.76 17.23 -2.29
C LYS A 36 6.25 17.34 -2.22
N GLN A 37 5.66 17.92 -3.27
CA GLN A 37 4.23 18.19 -3.36
C GLN A 37 3.50 17.03 -4.06
N TRP A 38 2.44 16.55 -3.40
CA TRP A 38 1.60 15.45 -3.87
C TRP A 38 0.14 15.91 -3.93
N VAL A 39 -0.58 15.55 -4.99
CA VAL A 39 -1.99 15.93 -5.18
C VAL A 39 -2.87 14.72 -4.92
N ILE A 40 -3.79 14.84 -3.97
CA ILE A 40 -4.75 13.79 -3.61
C ILE A 40 -5.78 13.63 -4.74
N GLY A 41 -5.99 12.39 -5.16
CA GLY A 41 -7.03 11.99 -6.10
C GLY A 41 -8.26 11.41 -5.42
N LYS A 42 -8.96 10.52 -6.12
CA LYS A 42 -10.18 9.89 -5.62
C LYS A 42 -9.87 8.90 -4.49
N PRO A 43 -10.76 8.77 -3.49
CA PRO A 43 -10.71 7.64 -2.57
C PRO A 43 -10.97 6.34 -3.35
N ILE A 44 -10.14 5.33 -3.12
CA ILE A 44 -10.23 4.03 -3.80
C ILE A 44 -10.61 2.87 -2.88
N GLY A 45 -10.54 3.08 -1.57
CA GLY A 45 -11.01 2.06 -0.62
C GLY A 45 -10.69 2.39 0.83
N LEU A 46 -11.10 1.47 1.70
CA LEU A 46 -10.71 1.42 3.10
C LEU A 46 -9.64 0.34 3.25
N GLY A 47 -8.50 0.71 3.82
CA GLY A 47 -7.51 -0.26 4.28
C GLY A 47 -7.90 -0.80 5.65
N GLY A 48 -7.13 -1.77 6.18
CA GLY A 48 -7.38 -2.36 7.50
C GLY A 48 -7.42 -1.34 8.65
N PHE A 49 -6.80 -0.18 8.46
CA PHE A 49 -6.62 0.82 9.51
C PHE A 49 -6.80 2.27 9.04
N GLY A 50 -7.37 2.50 7.86
CA GLY A 50 -7.40 3.84 7.31
C GLY A 50 -8.02 3.93 5.94
N GLU A 51 -7.81 5.07 5.29
CA GLU A 51 -8.34 5.33 3.96
C GLU A 51 -7.25 5.22 2.90
N ILE A 52 -7.65 4.79 1.72
CA ILE A 52 -6.76 4.63 0.58
C ILE A 52 -7.21 5.58 -0.53
N TYR A 53 -6.27 6.39 -1.02
CA TYR A 53 -6.48 7.38 -2.07
C TYR A 53 -5.58 7.12 -3.26
N GLN A 54 -6.05 7.48 -4.46
CA GLN A 54 -5.15 7.79 -5.56
C GLN A 54 -4.34 9.04 -5.20
N ILE A 55 -3.08 9.09 -5.62
CA ILE A 55 -2.22 10.25 -5.42
C ILE A 55 -1.18 10.33 -6.54
N HIS A 56 -0.73 11.53 -6.89
CA HIS A 56 0.35 11.71 -7.85
C HIS A 56 1.27 12.88 -7.46
N PRO A 57 2.53 12.90 -7.92
CA PRO A 57 3.38 14.07 -7.78
C PRO A 57 2.74 15.27 -8.50
N LYS A 58 2.82 16.46 -7.92
CA LYS A 58 2.27 17.68 -8.54
C LYS A 58 2.87 17.93 -9.93
N ASP A 59 4.17 17.70 -10.07
CA ASP A 59 4.91 17.93 -11.33
C ASP A 59 4.82 16.76 -12.31
N SER A 60 4.13 15.66 -11.95
CA SER A 60 4.00 14.49 -12.83
C SER A 60 2.65 13.79 -12.65
N PRO A 61 1.54 14.38 -13.15
CA PRO A 61 0.20 13.81 -13.00
C PRO A 61 0.02 12.41 -13.62
N SER A 62 0.85 12.03 -14.59
CA SER A 62 0.83 10.70 -15.19
C SER A 62 1.36 9.60 -14.27
N LYS A 63 2.12 9.94 -13.22
CA LYS A 63 2.69 8.97 -12.26
C LYS A 63 1.70 8.68 -11.14
N GLN A 64 0.68 7.91 -11.46
CA GLN A 64 -0.34 7.47 -10.50
C GLN A 64 0.25 6.53 -9.44
N CYS A 65 -0.01 6.85 -8.18
CA CYS A 65 0.42 6.15 -6.98
C CYS A 65 -0.79 5.93 -6.04
N VAL A 66 -0.55 5.23 -4.94
CA VAL A 66 -1.55 5.04 -3.88
C VAL A 66 -1.04 5.66 -2.59
N MET A 67 -1.93 6.35 -1.87
CA MET A 67 -1.70 6.84 -0.52
C MET A 67 -2.58 6.08 0.46
N LYS A 68 -1.96 5.44 1.46
CA LYS A 68 -2.63 5.03 2.69
C LYS A 68 -2.59 6.18 3.69
N LEU A 69 -3.72 6.51 4.29
CA LEU A 69 -3.88 7.58 5.27
C LEU A 69 -4.47 7.02 6.57
N ASP A 70 -3.85 7.37 7.69
CA ASP A 70 -4.28 6.96 9.03
C ASP A 70 -4.01 8.10 10.02
N ASN A 71 -4.57 7.99 11.22
CA ASN A 71 -4.28 8.87 12.34
C ASN A 71 -2.79 8.79 12.70
N SER A 72 -2.22 9.88 13.21
CA SER A 72 -0.80 9.96 13.56
C SER A 72 -0.38 9.02 14.70
N LYS A 73 -1.34 8.49 15.46
CA LYS A 73 -1.14 7.45 16.49
C LYS A 73 -1.65 6.07 16.06
N GLY A 74 -2.03 5.93 14.79
CA GLY A 74 -2.58 4.71 14.23
C GLY A 74 -1.52 3.68 13.84
N PRO A 75 -1.96 2.45 13.54
CA PRO A 75 -1.09 1.32 13.19
C PRO A 75 -0.33 1.51 11.87
N LEU A 76 -0.70 2.47 11.01
CA LEU A 76 0.14 2.83 9.85
C LEU A 76 1.57 3.23 10.25
N PHE A 77 1.79 3.63 11.50
CA PHE A 77 3.15 3.83 12.04
C PHE A 77 4.03 2.57 11.88
N VAL A 78 3.49 1.38 12.13
CA VAL A 78 4.24 0.11 12.03
C VAL A 78 4.61 -0.16 10.58
N GLU A 79 3.65 -0.02 9.67
CA GLU A 79 3.89 -0.22 8.23
C GLU A 79 4.92 0.76 7.69
N VAL A 80 4.85 2.05 8.04
CA VAL A 80 5.85 3.05 7.64
C VAL A 80 7.24 2.68 8.16
N ASN A 81 7.37 2.22 9.41
CA ASN A 81 8.67 1.82 9.96
C ASN A 81 9.24 0.57 9.28
N PHE A 82 8.39 -0.42 9.00
CA PHE A 82 8.79 -1.60 8.21
C PHE A 82 9.34 -1.15 6.85
N VAL A 83 8.59 -0.33 6.13
CA VAL A 83 8.98 0.10 4.79
C VAL A 83 10.29 0.92 4.80
N LEU A 84 10.48 1.82 5.76
CA LEU A 84 11.70 2.64 5.86
C LEU A 84 12.95 1.82 6.22
N ARG A 85 12.79 0.75 7.01
CA ARG A 85 13.90 -0.06 7.51
C ARG A 85 14.23 -1.23 6.58
N ALA A 86 13.21 -1.90 6.07
CA ALA A 86 13.30 -3.18 5.37
C ALA A 86 12.99 -3.09 3.86
N CYS A 87 12.47 -1.98 3.33
CA CYS A 87 12.12 -1.89 1.89
C CYS A 87 13.02 -0.92 1.10
N GLN A 88 14.26 -0.72 1.56
CA GLN A 88 15.24 0.07 0.82
C GLN A 88 15.63 -0.65 -0.49
N LYS A 89 15.73 0.11 -1.58
CA LYS A 89 16.00 -0.44 -2.92
C LYS A 89 17.27 -1.28 -2.98
N SER A 90 18.34 -0.84 -2.30
CA SER A 90 19.62 -1.56 -2.25
C SER A 90 19.51 -2.90 -1.53
N GLN A 91 18.78 -2.98 -0.41
CA GLN A 91 18.59 -4.20 0.37
C GLN A 91 17.77 -5.23 -0.43
N ILE A 92 16.66 -4.80 -1.02
CA ILE A 92 15.83 -5.64 -1.88
C ILE A 92 16.66 -6.17 -3.06
N GLN A 93 17.42 -5.30 -3.72
CA GLN A 93 18.25 -5.68 -4.87
C GLN A 93 19.34 -6.70 -4.48
N ALA A 94 20.05 -6.46 -3.38
CA ALA A 94 21.07 -7.38 -2.89
C ALA A 94 20.50 -8.76 -2.54
N PHE A 95 19.32 -8.80 -1.90
CA PHE A 95 18.64 -10.07 -1.62
C PHE A 95 18.27 -10.80 -2.91
N MET A 96 17.67 -10.10 -3.87
CA MET A 96 17.30 -10.67 -5.17
C MET A 96 18.51 -11.23 -5.92
N GLU A 97 19.63 -10.51 -5.93
CA GLU A 97 20.88 -10.97 -6.54
C GLU A 97 21.43 -12.22 -5.83
N SER A 98 21.44 -12.25 -4.49
CA SER A 98 21.93 -13.38 -3.70
C SER A 98 21.11 -14.67 -3.87
N ARG A 99 19.83 -14.52 -4.22
CA ARG A 99 18.88 -15.63 -4.44
C ARG A 99 18.60 -15.89 -5.92
N ASN A 100 19.29 -15.18 -6.84
CA ASN A 100 19.05 -15.24 -8.28
C ASN A 100 17.57 -15.05 -8.66
N LEU A 101 16.90 -14.12 -7.99
CA LEU A 101 15.50 -13.81 -8.19
C LEU A 101 15.34 -12.69 -9.21
N SER A 102 14.50 -12.92 -10.22
CA SER A 102 14.09 -11.87 -11.17
C SER A 102 12.99 -10.97 -10.63
N PHE A 103 12.36 -11.34 -9.50
CA PHE A 103 11.24 -10.62 -8.92
C PHE A 103 11.08 -10.97 -7.43
N LEU A 104 10.74 -9.97 -6.60
CA LEU A 104 10.40 -10.12 -5.18
C LEU A 104 9.09 -9.38 -4.87
N GLY A 105 8.20 -10.02 -4.11
CA GLY A 105 6.84 -9.55 -3.79
C GLY A 105 6.75 -8.47 -2.71
N ILE A 106 7.58 -7.42 -2.79
CA ILE A 106 7.60 -6.32 -1.81
C ILE A 106 7.20 -5.00 -2.51
N PRO A 107 6.14 -4.30 -2.06
CA PRO A 107 5.74 -3.02 -2.63
C PRO A 107 6.85 -1.99 -2.61
N ARG A 108 6.98 -1.26 -3.72
CA ARG A 108 7.90 -0.13 -3.79
C ARG A 108 7.39 1.05 -2.98
N PHE A 109 8.14 1.39 -1.95
CA PHE A 109 8.03 2.66 -1.24
C PHE A 109 8.28 3.85 -2.16
N ILE A 110 7.52 4.92 -1.98
CA ILE A 110 7.71 6.17 -2.72
C ILE A 110 7.98 7.33 -1.78
N ALA A 111 7.10 7.56 -0.80
CA ALA A 111 7.23 8.66 0.15
C ALA A 111 6.38 8.41 1.40
N SER A 112 6.65 9.15 2.47
CA SER A 112 5.78 9.20 3.64
C SER A 112 5.78 10.61 4.23
N GLY A 113 4.76 10.92 5.02
CA GLY A 113 4.70 12.21 5.69
C GLY A 113 3.59 12.30 6.72
N THR A 114 3.45 13.50 7.26
CA THR A 114 2.39 13.85 8.20
C THR A 114 1.62 15.05 7.70
N HIS A 115 0.31 15.05 7.91
CA HIS A 115 -0.57 16.17 7.55
C HIS A 115 -1.28 16.71 8.80
N ASN A 116 -1.19 18.03 9.01
CA ASN A 116 -1.78 18.76 10.13
C ASN A 116 -1.46 18.21 11.54
N GLY A 117 -0.37 17.45 11.70
CA GLY A 117 0.01 16.77 12.96
C GLY A 117 -0.89 15.61 13.39
N SER A 118 -2.10 15.52 12.84
CA SER A 118 -3.10 14.51 13.19
C SER A 118 -3.10 13.30 12.30
N TYR A 119 -2.53 13.40 11.08
CA TYR A 119 -2.55 12.31 10.11
C TYR A 119 -1.14 11.89 9.68
N ARG A 120 -0.98 10.60 9.44
CA ARG A 120 0.20 10.00 8.80
C ARG A 120 -0.24 9.43 7.46
N PHE A 121 0.64 9.55 6.47
CA PHE A 121 0.42 8.93 5.18
C PHE A 121 1.64 8.20 4.66
N LEU A 122 1.38 7.16 3.87
CA LEU A 122 2.35 6.34 3.17
C LEU A 122 1.97 6.33 1.69
N ILE A 123 2.90 6.75 0.83
CA ILE A 123 2.77 6.70 -0.63
C ILE A 123 3.57 5.52 -1.16
N MET A 124 2.90 4.67 -1.92
CA MET A 124 3.46 3.48 -2.54
C MET A 124 3.00 3.35 -3.99
N GLU A 125 3.60 2.43 -4.72
CA GLU A 125 3.18 2.16 -6.09
C GLU A 125 1.70 1.76 -6.18
N HIS A 126 1.06 2.14 -7.28
CA HIS A 126 -0.32 1.73 -7.56
C HIS A 126 -0.34 0.32 -8.14
N LEU A 127 -1.24 -0.49 -7.61
CA LEU A 127 -1.35 -1.91 -7.91
C LEU A 127 -2.72 -2.25 -8.42
N GLY A 128 -2.80 -3.42 -9.02
CA GLY A 128 -4.04 -3.98 -9.53
C GLY A 128 -4.87 -4.63 -8.44
N GLU A 129 -5.74 -5.50 -8.92
CA GLU A 129 -6.76 -6.17 -8.11
C GLU A 129 -6.16 -7.14 -7.08
N GLU A 130 -6.83 -7.25 -5.94
CA GLU A 130 -6.56 -8.23 -4.90
C GLU A 130 -6.90 -9.66 -5.36
N LEU A 131 -6.14 -10.65 -4.88
CA LEU A 131 -6.30 -12.05 -5.25
C LEU A 131 -7.67 -12.58 -4.84
N GLN A 132 -8.22 -12.09 -3.73
CA GLN A 132 -9.55 -12.46 -3.25
C GLN A 132 -10.63 -12.23 -4.33
N LYS A 133 -10.66 -11.05 -4.96
CA LYS A 133 -11.62 -10.74 -6.03
C LYS A 133 -11.41 -11.58 -7.29
N VAL A 134 -10.15 -11.91 -7.59
CA VAL A 134 -9.85 -12.86 -8.68
C VAL A 134 -10.43 -14.25 -8.37
N LEU A 135 -10.34 -14.70 -7.12
CA LEU A 135 -10.85 -16.00 -6.68
C LEU A 135 -12.38 -16.05 -6.64
N GLU A 136 -13.05 -14.92 -6.43
CA GLU A 136 -14.51 -14.79 -6.48
C GLU A 136 -15.06 -14.93 -7.90
N THR A 137 -14.30 -14.49 -8.91
CA THR A 137 -14.74 -14.53 -10.32
C THR A 137 -14.28 -15.77 -11.07
N ARG A 138 -13.18 -16.42 -10.63
CA ARG A 138 -12.63 -17.60 -11.31
C ARG A 138 -11.74 -18.44 -10.41
N ARG A 139 -11.60 -19.71 -10.78
CA ARG A 139 -10.58 -20.60 -10.19
C ARG A 139 -9.23 -20.40 -10.84
N LEU A 140 -8.17 -20.48 -10.05
CA LEU A 140 -6.79 -20.50 -10.56
C LEU A 140 -6.40 -21.92 -10.97
N SER A 141 -5.60 -22.02 -12.03
CA SER A 141 -4.95 -23.30 -12.36
C SER A 141 -3.90 -23.64 -11.31
N VAL A 142 -3.62 -24.94 -11.13
CA VAL A 142 -2.58 -25.43 -10.21
C VAL A 142 -1.24 -24.73 -10.49
N LYS A 143 -0.88 -24.58 -11.77
CA LYS A 143 0.34 -23.87 -12.20
C LYS A 143 0.39 -22.43 -11.68
N THR A 144 -0.70 -21.69 -11.80
CA THR A 144 -0.78 -20.30 -11.31
C THR A 144 -0.72 -20.26 -9.79
N THR A 145 -1.43 -21.17 -9.11
CA THR A 145 -1.41 -21.28 -7.65
C THR A 145 -0.01 -21.58 -7.12
N CYS A 146 0.70 -22.55 -7.68
CA CYS A 146 2.08 -22.86 -7.29
C CYS A 146 3.02 -21.68 -7.55
N ARG A 147 2.90 -21.02 -8.71
CA ARG A 147 3.68 -19.81 -9.00
C ARG A 147 3.42 -18.72 -7.95
N ILE A 148 2.16 -18.56 -7.54
CA ILE A 148 1.79 -17.59 -6.52
C ILE A 148 2.41 -17.96 -5.17
N ALA A 149 2.25 -19.22 -4.73
CA ALA A 149 2.84 -19.72 -3.49
C ALA A 149 4.36 -19.51 -3.43
N CYS A 150 5.09 -19.80 -4.52
CA CYS A 150 6.54 -19.54 -4.57
C CYS A 150 6.87 -18.07 -4.36
N ARG A 151 6.15 -17.13 -4.98
CA ARG A 151 6.41 -15.70 -4.78
C ARG A 151 6.07 -15.20 -3.39
N ILE A 152 5.06 -15.79 -2.74
CA ILE A 152 4.77 -15.54 -1.30
C ILE A 152 5.96 -16.02 -0.47
N MET A 153 6.47 -17.23 -0.72
CA MET A 153 7.61 -17.77 0.02
C MET A 153 8.87 -16.92 -0.14
N ASP A 154 9.20 -16.47 -1.36
CA ASP A 154 10.33 -15.57 -1.60
C ASP A 154 10.21 -14.27 -0.78
N ALA A 155 9.00 -13.68 -0.75
CA ALA A 155 8.74 -12.45 0.00
C ALA A 155 8.76 -12.66 1.52
N LEU A 156 8.24 -13.79 2.00
CA LEU A 156 8.28 -14.14 3.42
C LEU A 156 9.71 -14.39 3.89
N GLU A 157 10.51 -15.11 3.12
CA GLU A 157 11.93 -15.31 3.40
C GLU A 157 12.63 -13.96 3.56
N TYR A 158 12.43 -13.04 2.61
CA TYR A 158 12.98 -11.70 2.71
C TYR A 158 12.55 -10.96 3.99
N ILE A 159 11.25 -10.90 4.28
CA ILE A 159 10.71 -10.19 5.44
C ILE A 159 11.27 -10.78 6.74
N HIS A 160 11.39 -12.10 6.82
CA HIS A 160 11.96 -12.80 7.96
C HIS A 160 13.46 -12.50 8.12
N ASP A 161 14.23 -12.46 7.03
CA ASP A 161 15.65 -12.07 7.04
C ASP A 161 15.84 -10.62 7.52
N GLN A 162 14.85 -9.74 7.29
CA GLN A 162 14.84 -8.37 7.82
C GLN A 162 14.37 -8.28 9.28
N GLY A 163 14.03 -9.40 9.93
CA GLY A 163 13.59 -9.46 11.32
C GLY A 163 12.12 -9.08 11.54
N TYR A 164 11.30 -9.13 10.49
CA TYR A 164 9.86 -8.83 10.55
C TYR A 164 9.03 -10.10 10.37
N ILE A 165 7.79 -10.07 10.86
CA ILE A 165 6.78 -11.09 10.58
C ILE A 165 5.57 -10.37 10.00
N HIS A 166 5.01 -10.88 8.91
CA HIS A 166 3.85 -10.24 8.30
C HIS A 166 2.57 -10.39 9.16
N ALA A 167 2.34 -11.58 9.74
CA ALA A 167 1.21 -11.90 10.63
C ALA A 167 -0.22 -11.76 10.06
N ASP A 168 -0.40 -11.50 8.76
CA ASP A 168 -1.73 -11.31 8.13
C ASP A 168 -1.73 -11.75 6.66
N ILE A 169 -1.21 -12.95 6.39
CA ILE A 169 -1.17 -13.51 5.04
C ILE A 169 -2.55 -14.06 4.66
N LYS A 170 -3.21 -13.36 3.74
CA LYS A 170 -4.52 -13.72 3.20
C LYS A 170 -4.71 -13.16 1.79
N ALA A 171 -5.66 -13.69 1.03
CA ALA A 171 -5.89 -13.32 -0.36
C ALA A 171 -6.23 -11.82 -0.57
N GLN A 172 -6.78 -11.14 0.45
CA GLN A 172 -7.09 -9.70 0.40
C GLN A 172 -5.83 -8.82 0.42
N ASN A 173 -4.74 -9.30 1.03
CA ASN A 173 -3.47 -8.54 1.09
C ASN A 173 -2.56 -8.85 -0.11
N ILE A 174 -2.96 -9.79 -0.98
CA ILE A 174 -2.20 -10.19 -2.16
C ILE A 174 -2.69 -9.45 -3.39
N LEU A 175 -1.90 -8.48 -3.88
CA LEU A 175 -2.28 -7.61 -5.01
C LEU A 175 -1.46 -7.91 -6.27
N ARG A 176 -2.12 -7.84 -7.44
CA ARG A 176 -1.47 -8.01 -8.76
C ARG A 176 -0.76 -6.74 -9.21
N SER A 177 0.29 -6.89 -10.03
CA SER A 177 0.91 -5.73 -10.69
C SER A 177 0.04 -5.23 -11.84
N LEU A 178 0.00 -3.92 -12.05
CA LEU A 178 -0.66 -3.31 -13.21
C LEU A 178 0.06 -3.59 -14.53
N LYS A 179 1.36 -3.94 -14.48
CA LYS A 179 2.22 -4.10 -15.67
C LYS A 179 2.41 -5.55 -16.10
N THR A 180 2.28 -6.52 -15.18
CA THR A 180 2.48 -7.95 -15.47
C THR A 180 1.49 -8.83 -14.72
N THR A 181 1.08 -9.94 -15.34
CA THR A 181 -0.05 -10.78 -14.94
C THR A 181 0.06 -11.45 -13.56
N THR A 182 1.22 -11.42 -12.88
CA THR A 182 1.36 -12.08 -11.58
C THR A 182 2.42 -11.37 -10.73
N THR A 183 1.94 -10.57 -9.79
CA THR A 183 2.69 -10.10 -8.63
C THR A 183 1.81 -10.33 -7.41
N ILE A 184 2.46 -10.56 -6.29
CA ILE A 184 1.89 -10.79 -4.98
C ILE A 184 2.44 -9.70 -4.11
N MET A 185 1.53 -9.09 -3.36
CA MET A 185 1.89 -8.25 -2.24
C MET A 185 1.57 -8.97 -0.95
N MET A 186 2.29 -8.58 0.08
CA MET A 186 1.91 -8.77 1.45
C MET A 186 2.14 -7.40 2.08
#